data_AF-A0A5J4NX83-F1
#
_entry.id   AF-A0A5J4NX83-F1
#
_cell.length_a   1.000
_cell.length_b   1.000
_cell.length_c   1.000
_cell.angle_alpha   90.00
_cell.angle_beta   90.00
_cell.angle_gamma   90.00
#
_symmetry.space_group_name_H-M   'P 1'
#
loop_
_entity.id
_entity.type
_entity.pdbx_description
1 polymer ?
#
loop_
_entity_poly.entity_id
_entity_poly.type
_entity_poly.pdbx_seq_one_letter_code
_entity_poly.pdbx_strand_id
1 'polypeptide(L)'
;MKLYNSKRWSTLPQALNSTYLGQLGIKYMDSVLELVRNYNDEEVLDQSIIRLANVHKHRGITVAHFIAVVPIFTDTLVSFFKNEDNKESMQEILSKVLPKIGTRL
;
A
#
# COMPACT_ATOMS: atom_id res chain seq x y z
N MET A 1 17.16 14.83 15.35
CA MET A 1 16.25 14.05 14.49
C MET A 1 16.63 12.58 14.62
N LYS A 2 15.82 11.74 15.28
CA LYS A 2 16.13 10.31 15.42
C LYS A 2 15.91 9.65 14.05
N LEU A 3 17.00 9.32 13.36
CA LEU A 3 17.00 8.33 12.28
C LEU A 3 16.41 7.05 12.87
N TYR A 4 15.20 6.69 12.46
CA TYR A 4 14.54 5.47 12.90
C TYR A 4 15.37 4.29 12.40
N ASN A 5 16.14 3.67 13.31
CA ASN A 5 16.81 2.39 13.06
C ASN A 5 15.74 1.39 12.61
N SER A 6 15.86 0.87 11.39
CA SER A 6 15.07 -0.28 10.98
C SER A 6 15.37 -1.40 11.98
N LYS A 7 14.37 -1.86 12.73
CA LYS A 7 14.51 -3.12 13.45
C LYS A 7 14.74 -4.17 12.36
N ARG A 8 15.98 -4.64 12.23
CA ARG A 8 16.34 -5.81 11.44
C ARG A 8 15.65 -6.99 12.12
N TRP A 9 14.42 -7.31 11.71
CA TRP A 9 13.79 -8.56 12.08
C TRP A 9 14.69 -9.66 11.53
N SER A 10 15.25 -10.51 12.40
CA SER A 10 16.18 -11.55 11.95
C SER A 10 15.44 -12.76 11.38
N THR A 11 14.13 -12.88 11.63
CA THR A 11 13.28 -13.97 11.12
C THR A 11 11.84 -13.52 10.89
N LEU A 12 11.12 -14.21 9.99
CA LEU A 12 9.69 -13.97 9.69
C LEU A 12 8.78 -14.09 10.94
N PRO A 13 8.91 -15.10 11.82
CA PRO A 13 8.07 -15.21 13.02
C PRO A 13 8.21 -14.02 13.97
N GLN A 14 9.42 -13.44 14.07
CA GLN A 14 9.62 -12.23 14.88
C GLN A 14 8.95 -11.00 14.27
N ALA A 15 8.95 -10.89 12.94
CA ALA A 15 8.26 -9.81 12.25
C ALA A 15 6.73 -9.90 12.44
N LEU A 16 6.14 -11.10 12.32
CA LEU A 16 4.70 -11.31 12.45
C LEU A 16 4.16 -11.01 13.86
N ASN A 17 4.95 -11.27 14.89
CA ASN A 17 4.59 -10.98 16.28
C ASN A 17 4.90 -9.53 16.70
N SER A 18 5.33 -8.69 15.77
CA SER A 18 5.72 -7.32 16.07
C SER A 18 4.52 -6.37 16.12
N THR A 19 4.35 -5.67 17.24
CA THR A 19 3.40 -4.54 17.34
C THR A 19 3.67 -3.48 16.26
N TYR A 20 4.93 -3.30 15.86
CA TYR A 20 5.30 -2.36 14.81
C TYR A 20 4.79 -2.80 13.44
N LEU A 21 4.88 -4.10 13.10
CA LEU A 21 4.32 -4.61 11.86
C LEU A 21 2.79 -4.48 11.85
N GLY A 22 2.13 -4.74 12.99
CA GLY A 22 0.69 -4.50 13.14
C GLY A 22 0.31 -3.04 12.87
N GLN A 23 1.05 -2.07 13.42
CA GLN A 23 0.83 -0.65 13.15
C GLN A 23 1.03 -0.27 11.67
N LEU A 24 2.02 -0.86 11.01
CA LEU A 24 2.21 -0.67 9.57
C LEU A 24 1.06 -1.26 8.75
N GLY A 25 0.55 -2.42 9.14
CA GLY A 25 -0.62 -3.04 8.53
C GLY A 25 -1.86 -2.16 8.62
N ILE A 26 -2.13 -1.57 9.78
CA ILE A 26 -3.26 -0.63 9.96
C ILE A 26 -3.11 0.58 9.03
N LYS A 27 -1.92 1.24 9.04
CA LYS A 27 -1.67 2.41 8.18
C LYS A 27 -1.78 2.09 6.69
N TYR A 28 -1.34 0.89 6.31
CA TYR A 28 -1.49 0.40 4.95
C TYR A 28 -2.97 0.29 4.57
N MET A 29 -3.78 -0.34 5.41
CA MET A 29 -5.23 -0.45 5.19
C MET A 29 -5.93 0.91 5.16
N ASP A 30 -5.58 1.83 6.05
CA ASP A 30 -6.13 3.20 6.04
C ASP A 30 -5.85 3.91 4.71
N SER A 31 -4.63 3.74 4.18
CA SER A 31 -4.23 4.32 2.89
C SER A 31 -5.01 3.69 1.73
N VAL A 32 -5.23 2.37 1.76
CA VAL A 32 -6.05 1.69 0.76
C VAL A 32 -7.50 2.18 0.79
N LEU A 33 -8.09 2.32 1.99
CA LEU A 33 -9.46 2.83 2.14
C LEU A 33 -9.60 4.27 1.64
N GLU A 34 -8.60 5.13 1.88
CA GLU A 34 -8.56 6.48 1.33
C GLU A 34 -8.58 6.47 -0.20
N LEU A 35 -7.74 5.66 -0.83
CA LEU A 35 -7.69 5.55 -2.29
C LEU A 35 -9.01 5.05 -2.88
N VAL A 36 -9.63 4.05 -2.24
CA VAL A 36 -10.92 3.49 -2.68
C VAL A 36 -12.04 4.52 -2.55
N ARG A 37 -12.11 5.26 -1.44
CA ARG A 37 -13.12 6.30 -1.21
C ARG A 37 -13.00 7.44 -2.23
N ASN A 38 -11.77 7.79 -2.59
CA ASN A 38 -11.49 8.90 -3.49
C ASN A 38 -11.48 8.47 -4.96
N TYR A 39 -11.67 7.18 -5.28
CA TYR A 39 -11.47 6.64 -6.62
C TYR A 39 -12.30 7.34 -7.72
N ASN A 40 -13.51 7.78 -7.38
CA ASN A 40 -14.43 8.44 -8.33
C ASN A 40 -14.21 9.96 -8.44
N ASP A 41 -13.32 10.54 -7.63
CA ASP A 41 -12.94 11.95 -7.69
C ASP A 41 -11.47 12.04 -8.12
N GLU A 42 -11.24 12.33 -9.40
CA GLU A 42 -9.90 12.28 -10.00
C GLU A 42 -8.92 13.26 -9.34
N GLU A 43 -9.37 14.47 -8.99
CA GLU A 43 -8.52 15.48 -8.36
C GLU A 43 -8.12 15.03 -6.95
N VAL A 44 -9.09 14.59 -6.15
CA VAL A 44 -8.83 14.12 -4.79
C VAL A 44 -7.99 12.84 -4.80
N LEU A 45 -8.22 11.94 -5.77
CA LEU A 45 -7.42 10.73 -5.96
C LEU A 45 -5.97 11.06 -6.29
N ASP A 46 -5.71 11.99 -7.21
CA ASP A 46 -4.34 12.37 -7.58
C ASP A 46 -3.60 13.02 -6.40
N GLN A 47 -4.27 13.88 -5.64
CA GLN A 47 -3.71 14.44 -4.40
C GLN A 47 -3.36 13.34 -3.38
N SER A 48 -4.24 12.35 -3.23
CA SER A 48 -4.01 11.19 -2.34
C SER A 48 -2.79 10.38 -2.79
N ILE A 49 -2.67 10.12 -4.10
CA ILE A 49 -1.55 9.42 -4.71
C ILE A 49 -0.23 10.17 -4.48
N ILE A 50 -0.19 11.49 -4.71
CA ILE A 50 0.99 12.33 -4.48
C ILE A 50 1.42 12.29 -3.01
N ARG A 51 0.45 12.44 -2.10
CA ARG A 51 0.71 12.39 -0.66
C ARG A 51 1.31 11.04 -0.26
N LEU A 52 0.75 9.93 -0.75
CA LEU A 52 1.26 8.59 -0.45
C LEU A 52 2.65 8.34 -1.05
N ALA A 53 2.91 8.76 -2.29
CA ALA A 53 4.22 8.64 -2.90
C ALA A 53 5.31 9.39 -2.10
N ASN A 54 4.99 10.59 -1.62
CA ASN A 54 5.91 11.40 -0.80
C ASN A 54 6.32 10.71 0.51
N VAL A 55 5.49 9.84 1.09
CA VAL A 55 5.84 9.06 2.30
C VAL A 55 7.00 8.10 2.03
N HIS A 56 7.17 7.66 0.77
CA HIS A 56 8.16 6.66 0.36
C HIS A 56 9.43 7.24 -0.27
N LYS A 57 9.41 8.52 -0.70
CA LYS A 57 10.52 9.22 -1.41
C LYS A 57 11.90 9.10 -0.73
N HIS A 58 11.94 9.03 0.59
CA HIS A 58 13.19 8.96 1.37
C HIS A 58 13.44 7.60 2.03
N ARG A 59 12.74 6.54 1.59
CA ARG A 59 12.81 5.20 2.21
C ARG A 59 13.66 4.18 1.46
N GLY A 60 14.31 4.58 0.36
CA GLY A 60 15.14 3.68 -0.46
C GLY A 60 14.33 2.62 -1.23
N ILE A 61 13.02 2.82 -1.38
CA ILE A 61 12.15 1.97 -2.21
C ILE A 61 12.18 2.55 -3.62
N THR A 62 12.37 1.70 -4.63
CA THR A 62 12.37 2.09 -6.04
C THR A 62 11.01 1.79 -6.66
N VAL A 63 10.75 2.38 -7.82
CA VAL A 63 9.58 2.03 -8.66
C VAL A 63 9.49 0.52 -8.85
N ALA A 64 10.62 -0.15 -9.13
CA ALA A 64 10.66 -1.60 -9.35
C ALA A 64 10.24 -2.41 -8.11
N HIS A 65 10.70 -2.02 -6.91
CA HIS A 65 10.24 -2.64 -5.67
C HIS A 65 8.73 -2.50 -5.49
N PHE A 66 8.19 -1.32 -5.82
CA PHE A 66 6.76 -1.05 -5.69
C PHE A 66 5.95 -1.89 -6.68
N ILE A 67 6.33 -1.92 -7.95
CA ILE A 67 5.64 -2.70 -8.99
C ILE A 67 5.68 -4.20 -8.68
N ALA A 68 6.80 -4.72 -8.17
CA ALA A 68 6.93 -6.14 -7.83
C ALA A 68 5.96 -6.61 -6.74
N VAL A 69 5.54 -5.73 -5.82
CA VAL A 69 4.62 -6.08 -4.72
C VAL A 69 3.14 -5.85 -5.05
N VAL A 70 2.82 -5.15 -6.14
CA VAL A 70 1.43 -4.86 -6.54
C VAL A 70 0.59 -6.13 -6.66
N PRO A 71 1.01 -7.21 -7.36
CA PRO A 71 0.20 -8.41 -7.48
C PRO A 71 -0.08 -9.06 -6.12
N ILE A 72 0.95 -9.15 -5.27
CA ILE A 72 0.84 -9.75 -3.94
C ILE A 72 -0.19 -9.01 -3.09
N PHE A 73 -0.13 -7.68 -3.09
CA PHE A 73 -1.05 -6.85 -2.33
C PHE A 73 -2.48 -6.88 -2.88
N THR A 74 -2.64 -6.76 -4.20
CA THR A 74 -3.96 -6.84 -4.84
C THR A 74 -4.61 -8.19 -4.57
N ASP A 75 -3.91 -9.30 -4.83
CA ASP A 75 -4.44 -10.65 -4.63
C ASP A 75 -4.82 -10.90 -3.16
N THR A 76 -3.95 -10.47 -2.23
CA THR A 76 -4.23 -10.60 -0.79
C THR A 76 -5.47 -9.83 -0.39
N LEU A 77 -5.60 -8.57 -0.80
CA LEU A 77 -6.75 -7.74 -0.44
C LEU A 77 -8.05 -8.26 -1.05
N VAL A 78 -8.01 -8.63 -2.33
CA VAL A 78 -9.14 -9.19 -3.07
C VAL A 78 -9.61 -10.50 -2.43
N SER A 79 -8.68 -11.33 -1.92
CA SER A 79 -9.02 -12.61 -1.26
C SER A 79 -9.91 -12.46 -0.01
N PHE A 80 -9.94 -11.28 0.62
CA PHE A 80 -10.80 -11.02 1.78
C PHE A 80 -12.27 -10.76 1.41
N PHE A 81 -12.56 -10.43 0.15
CA PHE A 81 -13.93 -10.20 -0.30
C PHE A 81 -14.62 -11.53 -0.62
N LYS A 82 -15.90 -11.65 -0.25
CA LYS A 82 -16.71 -12.84 -0.54
C LYS A 82 -17.54 -12.73 -1.81
N ASN A 83 -17.92 -11.53 -2.19
CA ASN A 83 -18.70 -11.24 -3.39
C ASN A 83 -17.75 -10.95 -4.56
N GLU A 84 -17.99 -11.58 -5.71
CA GLU A 84 -17.13 -11.48 -6.89
C GLU A 84 -17.13 -10.07 -7.51
N ASP A 85 -18.27 -9.37 -7.53
CA ASP A 85 -18.33 -7.99 -8.05
C ASP A 85 -17.41 -7.05 -7.25
N ASN A 86 -17.37 -7.22 -5.92
CA ASN A 86 -16.47 -6.47 -5.05
C ASN A 86 -15.01 -6.85 -5.26
N LYS A 87 -14.72 -8.13 -5.57
CA LYS A 87 -13.37 -8.59 -5.91
C LYS A 87 -12.89 -7.92 -7.20
N GLU A 88 -13.70 -7.98 -8.25
CA GLU A 88 -13.41 -7.36 -9.55
C GLU A 88 -13.21 -5.85 -9.39
N SER A 89 -14.12 -5.17 -8.69
CA SER A 89 -14.03 -3.72 -8.42
C SER A 89 -12.75 -3.36 -7.66
N MET A 90 -12.41 -4.11 -6.60
CA MET A 90 -11.19 -3.87 -5.82
C MET A 90 -9.93 -4.13 -6.63
N GLN A 91 -9.92 -5.21 -7.42
CA GLN A 91 -8.81 -5.57 -8.29
C GLN A 91 -8.56 -4.47 -9.34
N GLU A 92 -9.63 -3.93 -9.94
CA GLU A 92 -9.55 -2.82 -10.87
C GLU A 92 -8.95 -1.58 -10.21
N ILE A 93 -9.47 -1.17 -9.05
CA ILE A 93 -8.99 0.03 -8.33
C ILE A 93 -7.50 -0.11 -8.00
N LEU A 94 -7.11 -1.21 -7.36
CA LEU A 94 -5.75 -1.41 -6.89
C LEU A 94 -4.75 -1.54 -8.04
N SER A 95 -5.10 -2.27 -9.10
CA SER A 95 -4.24 -2.43 -10.28
C SER A 95 -4.02 -1.13 -11.05
N LYS A 96 -4.98 -0.19 -11.00
CA LYS A 96 -4.84 1.14 -11.61
C LYS A 96 -4.12 2.14 -10.73
N VAL A 97 -4.39 2.14 -9.42
CA VAL A 97 -3.94 3.19 -8.50
C VAL A 97 -2.56 2.91 -7.94
N LEU A 98 -2.27 1.67 -7.52
CA LEU A 98 -0.98 1.35 -6.91
C LEU A 98 0.20 1.66 -7.85
N PRO A 99 0.19 1.29 -9.15
CA PRO A 99 1.29 1.67 -10.05
C PRO A 99 1.50 3.18 -10.16
N LYS A 100 0.45 4.00 -10.07
CA LYS A 100 0.54 5.46 -10.12
C LYS A 100 1.29 6.05 -8.92
N ILE A 101 1.23 5.39 -7.76
CA ILE A 101 2.05 5.75 -6.59
C ILE A 101 3.51 5.40 -6.86
N GLY A 102 3.76 4.18 -7.35
CA GLY A 102 5.10 3.70 -7.67
C GLY A 102 5.83 4.58 -8.69
N THR A 103 5.16 5.03 -9.75
CA THR A 103 5.76 5.89 -10.79
C THR A 103 6.11 7.31 -10.32
N ARG A 104 5.64 7.71 -9.12
CA ARG A 104 5.88 9.03 -8.51
C ARG A 104 6.92 9.00 -7.38
N LEU A 105 7.58 7.86 -7.17
CA LEU A 105 8.71 7.70 -6.23
C LEU A 105 9.99 8.33 -6.77
#